data_AF-A0A831KNV2-F1
#
_entry.id   AF-A0A831KNV2-F1
#
_cell.length_a   1.000
_cell.length_b   1.000
_cell.length_c   1.000
_cell.angle_alpha   90.00
_cell.angle_beta   90.00
_cell.angle_gamma   90.00
#
_symmetry.space_group_name_H-M   'P 1'
#
loop_
_entity.id
_entity.type
_entity.pdbx_description
1 polymer ?
#
loop_
_entity_poly.entity_id
_entity_poly.type
_entity_poly.pdbx_seq_one_letter_code
_entity_poly.pdbx_strand_id
1 'polypeptide(L)'
;GPVRRRPVRRAFVRSTDAARARRAELRIGIPRVLNHYMVAPFLRTYLESLGIGSRNIVFSDASSEDLWRESGKYGSVDPCFPAKVTLAHLHQLLHAKQARRPLDAIWFPCITHTASFLSHILGSSTCPVLAGTPKVARAAFTKERDRFAAAGVAFIDRALNFELPALLRKQLFETWGERLGITEDENDWACEQGRAAMAACNQDLQARGRALLDQALRDNRLVLLMLGRPYHDDPGVNHEVLEEFQALGYPVLSLRAIPKDPAWLEPLFRDDLRSGRIADVFDIRDVWPENYSVNSAQKVWAAKFAARHSHVVVLDLSSFKCGQDAPTYGLIDKILATSRTPFLTLHDLDANKPGGSIKIRVRTFAYALERYWERLASGGGEEVAVPRHTAGG
;
A
#
# COMPACT_ATOMS: atom_id res chain seq x y z
N GLY A 1 -15.71 -23.66 -25.04
CA GLY A 1 -14.92 -24.72 -25.69
C GLY A 1 -13.45 -24.58 -25.30
N PRO A 2 -12.65 -25.66 -25.30
CA PRO A 2 -11.24 -25.56 -24.94
C PRO A 2 -10.50 -24.71 -25.98
N VAL A 3 -9.93 -23.59 -25.55
CA VAL A 3 -9.08 -22.75 -26.40
C VAL A 3 -7.81 -23.54 -26.72
N ARG A 4 -7.68 -24.02 -27.95
CA ARG A 4 -6.51 -24.76 -28.42
C ARG A 4 -5.31 -23.81 -28.52
N ARG A 5 -4.50 -23.74 -27.46
CA ARG A 5 -3.25 -22.96 -27.45
C ARG A 5 -2.20 -23.69 -28.28
N ARG A 6 -1.71 -23.04 -29.34
CA ARG A 6 -0.56 -23.51 -30.13
C ARG A 6 0.65 -22.64 -29.80
N PRO A 7 1.81 -23.21 -29.47
CA PRO A 7 3.03 -22.43 -29.33
C PRO A 7 3.39 -21.84 -30.69
N VAL A 8 3.56 -20.52 -30.75
CA VAL A 8 4.01 -19.79 -31.95
C VAL A 8 5.39 -19.23 -31.64
N ARG A 9 6.36 -19.48 -32.53
CA ARG A 9 7.66 -18.80 -32.52
C ARG A 9 7.66 -17.75 -33.62
N ARG A 10 7.86 -16.49 -33.24
CA ARG A 10 8.06 -15.38 -34.17
C ARG A 10 9.14 -14.45 -33.64
N ALA A 11 9.74 -13.66 -34.53
CA ALA A 11 10.69 -12.64 -34.13
C ALA A 11 10.01 -11.57 -33.25
N PHE A 12 10.78 -11.01 -32.33
CA PHE A 12 10.36 -9.90 -31.49
C PHE A 12 10.31 -8.62 -32.34
N VAL A 13 9.14 -8.00 -32.43
CA VAL A 13 8.94 -6.74 -33.15
C VAL A 13 9.43 -5.61 -32.25
N ARG A 14 10.32 -4.76 -32.78
CA ARG A 14 10.88 -3.62 -32.05
C ARG A 14 10.38 -2.30 -32.63
N SER A 15 10.28 -1.29 -31.78
CA SER A 15 10.07 0.08 -32.21
C SER A 15 11.27 0.65 -32.96
N THR A 16 11.02 1.70 -33.75
CA THR A 16 12.05 2.40 -34.52
C THR A 16 13.08 3.06 -33.63
N ASP A 17 14.29 3.23 -34.14
CA ASP A 17 15.40 3.86 -33.43
C ASP A 17 15.07 5.28 -32.96
N ALA A 18 14.36 6.04 -33.79
CA ALA A 18 13.85 7.38 -33.45
C ALA A 18 12.87 7.35 -32.26
N ALA A 19 11.96 6.36 -32.21
CA ALA A 19 11.04 6.21 -31.08
C ALA A 19 11.80 5.86 -29.80
N ARG A 20 12.84 5.00 -29.88
CA ARG A 20 13.71 4.67 -28.74
C ARG A 20 14.47 5.89 -28.22
N ALA A 21 15.09 6.65 -29.12
CA ALA A 21 15.83 7.87 -28.77
C ALA A 21 14.92 8.90 -28.08
N ARG A 22 13.72 9.14 -28.62
CA ARG A 22 12.73 10.04 -28.02
C ARG A 22 12.37 9.63 -26.59
N ARG A 23 12.13 8.33 -26.34
CA ARG A 23 11.76 7.84 -24.99
C ARG A 23 12.84 8.08 -23.94
N ALA A 24 14.11 8.03 -24.33
CA ALA A 24 15.23 8.27 -23.41
C ALA A 24 15.24 9.71 -22.87
N GLU A 25 14.66 10.67 -23.60
CA GLU A 25 14.60 12.08 -23.22
C GLU A 25 13.34 12.41 -22.40
N LEU A 26 12.25 11.65 -22.59
CA LEU A 26 10.97 11.86 -21.91
C LEU A 26 11.10 11.80 -20.39
N ARG A 27 10.37 12.68 -19.72
CA ARG A 27 10.34 12.85 -18.26
C ARG A 27 8.92 12.72 -17.73
N ILE A 28 8.71 11.74 -16.85
CA ILE A 28 7.38 11.33 -16.38
C ILE A 28 7.30 11.47 -14.87
N GLY A 29 6.35 12.28 -14.41
CA GLY A 29 6.00 12.43 -13.00
C GLY A 29 5.04 11.33 -12.53
N ILE A 30 5.24 10.79 -11.33
CA ILE A 30 4.32 9.84 -10.69
C ILE A 30 4.06 10.30 -9.26
N PRO A 31 2.81 10.56 -8.84
CA PRO A 31 2.55 10.93 -7.45
C PRO A 31 2.78 9.72 -6.53
N ARG A 32 3.54 9.93 -5.45
CA ARG A 32 3.85 8.92 -4.43
C ARG A 32 2.70 8.83 -3.43
N VAL A 33 1.59 8.20 -3.85
CA VAL A 33 0.30 8.25 -3.12
C VAL A 33 -0.44 6.92 -3.15
N LEU A 34 -1.32 6.69 -2.18
CA LEU A 34 -2.30 5.59 -2.22
C LEU A 34 -1.62 4.21 -2.48
N ASN A 35 -2.17 3.39 -3.38
CA ASN A 35 -1.60 2.10 -3.74
C ASN A 35 -0.34 2.21 -4.63
N HIS A 36 0.16 3.41 -4.97
CA HIS A 36 1.48 3.53 -5.61
C HIS A 36 2.57 2.99 -4.70
N TYR A 37 2.42 3.10 -3.37
CA TYR A 37 3.33 2.45 -2.43
C TYR A 37 3.44 0.93 -2.67
N MET A 38 2.38 0.29 -3.17
CA MET A 38 2.38 -1.12 -3.54
C MET A 38 2.92 -1.37 -4.95
N VAL A 39 2.46 -0.62 -5.96
CA VAL A 39 2.75 -0.92 -7.37
C VAL A 39 3.93 -0.13 -7.95
N ALA A 40 4.57 0.76 -7.19
CA ALA A 40 5.70 1.57 -7.67
C ALA A 40 6.85 0.75 -8.30
N PRO A 41 7.24 -0.43 -7.77
CA PRO A 41 8.24 -1.27 -8.44
C PRO A 41 7.83 -1.67 -9.86
N PHE A 42 6.54 -1.96 -10.08
CA PHE A 42 6.00 -2.22 -11.41
C PHE A 42 6.04 -0.97 -12.28
N LEU A 43 5.47 0.14 -11.82
CA LEU A 43 5.32 1.37 -12.62
C LEU A 43 6.68 1.90 -13.08
N ARG A 44 7.67 1.91 -12.18
CA ARG A 44 9.04 2.33 -12.49
C ARG A 44 9.67 1.40 -13.52
N THR A 45 9.71 0.10 -13.23
CA THR A 45 10.38 -0.88 -14.08
C THR A 45 9.73 -0.99 -15.46
N TYR A 46 8.41 -0.83 -15.55
CA TYR A 46 7.68 -0.79 -16.81
C TYR A 46 8.19 0.35 -17.71
N LEU A 47 8.31 1.57 -17.18
CA LEU A 47 8.81 2.72 -17.94
C LEU A 47 10.30 2.59 -18.29
N GLU A 48 11.13 2.13 -17.34
CA GLU A 48 12.56 1.88 -17.59
C GLU A 48 12.78 0.83 -18.67
N SER A 49 11.98 -0.25 -18.66
CA SER A 49 12.01 -1.32 -19.66
C SER A 49 11.63 -0.82 -21.06
N LEU A 50 10.79 0.21 -21.15
CA LEU A 50 10.46 0.85 -22.42
C LEU A 50 11.53 1.85 -22.88
N GLY A 51 12.60 2.04 -22.11
CA GLY A 51 13.74 2.90 -22.48
C GLY A 51 13.64 4.34 -21.95
N ILE A 52 12.75 4.61 -21.00
CA ILE A 52 12.74 5.90 -20.29
C ILE A 52 13.87 5.89 -19.26
N GLY A 53 14.73 6.91 -19.28
CA GLY A 53 15.87 6.99 -18.36
C GLY A 53 15.42 6.98 -16.89
N SER A 54 16.12 6.24 -16.03
CA SER A 54 15.76 6.10 -14.60
C SER A 54 15.70 7.42 -13.84
N ARG A 55 16.51 8.41 -14.23
CA ARG A 55 16.51 9.79 -13.68
C ARG A 55 15.34 10.65 -14.19
N ASN A 56 14.66 10.19 -15.23
CA ASN A 56 13.54 10.88 -15.83
C ASN A 56 12.18 10.37 -15.31
N ILE A 57 12.17 9.33 -14.49
CA ILE A 57 10.98 8.90 -13.76
C ILE A 57 11.00 9.58 -12.39
N VAL A 58 10.12 10.56 -12.21
CA VAL A 58 10.15 11.49 -11.07
C VAL A 58 8.96 11.21 -10.17
N PHE A 59 9.22 10.64 -9.00
CA PHE A 59 8.19 10.59 -7.96
C PHE A 59 8.06 11.94 -7.25
N SER A 60 6.85 12.29 -6.81
CA SER A 60 6.70 13.33 -5.79
C SER A 60 7.39 12.90 -4.49
N ASP A 61 7.68 13.85 -3.61
CA ASP A 61 8.26 13.56 -2.31
C ASP A 61 7.26 12.84 -1.39
N ALA A 62 7.71 12.42 -0.20
CA ALA A 62 6.82 11.94 0.86
C ALA A 62 5.89 13.07 1.32
N SER A 63 4.74 12.70 1.88
CA SER A 63 3.81 13.68 2.45
C SER A 63 4.50 14.44 3.59
N SER A 64 4.23 15.74 3.69
CA SER A 64 4.71 16.60 4.78
C SER A 64 3.74 17.75 5.01
N GLU A 65 3.83 18.39 6.17
CA GLU A 65 3.03 19.57 6.48
C GLU A 65 3.27 20.72 5.49
N ASP A 66 4.52 20.90 5.04
CA ASP A 66 4.86 21.91 4.04
C ASP A 66 4.23 21.59 2.68
N LEU A 67 4.33 20.34 2.23
CA LEU A 67 3.68 19.87 0.99
C LEU A 67 2.16 20.08 1.04
N TRP A 68 1.53 19.80 2.19
CA TRP A 68 0.11 20.06 2.41
C TRP A 68 -0.21 21.56 2.41
N ARG A 69 0.57 22.39 3.10
CA ARG A 69 0.37 23.84 3.21
C ARG A 69 0.46 24.55 1.86
N GLU A 70 1.39 24.13 1.00
CA GLU A 70 1.59 24.70 -0.34
C GLU A 70 0.40 24.46 -1.28
N SER A 71 -0.48 23.52 -0.96
CA SER A 71 -1.48 22.98 -1.90
C SER A 71 -2.87 22.76 -1.31
N GLY A 72 -3.08 23.03 -0.01
CA GLY A 72 -4.38 22.90 0.65
C GLY A 72 -5.50 23.77 0.04
N LYS A 73 -5.15 24.65 -0.91
CA LYS A 73 -6.06 25.47 -1.71
C LYS A 73 -6.87 24.69 -2.74
N TYR A 74 -6.42 23.50 -3.18
CA TYR A 74 -7.13 22.69 -4.19
C TYR A 74 -8.32 21.91 -3.62
N GLY A 75 -8.87 22.35 -2.48
CA GLY A 75 -9.79 21.64 -1.59
C GLY A 75 -10.66 20.57 -2.24
N SER A 76 -10.51 19.32 -1.78
CA SER A 76 -11.52 18.28 -1.93
C SER A 76 -12.20 18.11 -0.58
N VAL A 77 -13.38 18.71 -0.45
CA VAL A 77 -14.22 18.57 0.75
C VAL A 77 -15.04 17.29 0.59
N ASP A 78 -14.39 16.10 0.67
CA ASP A 78 -15.07 14.91 1.23
C ASP A 78 -14.27 13.58 1.35
N PRO A 79 -13.11 13.33 0.72
CA PRO A 79 -12.51 12.00 0.82
C PRO A 79 -11.58 11.87 2.04
N CYS A 80 -11.10 10.65 2.28
CA CYS A 80 -10.14 10.37 3.35
C CYS A 80 -8.83 11.16 3.17
N PHE A 81 -8.08 11.37 4.25
CA PHE A 81 -6.83 12.14 4.24
C PHE A 81 -5.82 11.74 3.13
N PRO A 82 -5.52 10.45 2.90
CA PRO A 82 -4.63 10.00 1.81
C PRO A 82 -5.08 10.42 0.40
N ALA A 83 -6.39 10.50 0.18
CA ALA A 83 -6.94 10.97 -1.09
C ALA A 83 -6.84 12.51 -1.21
N LYS A 84 -7.05 13.23 -0.11
CA LYS A 84 -6.89 14.70 -0.07
C LYS A 84 -5.44 15.11 -0.35
N VAL A 85 -4.46 14.48 0.30
CA VAL A 85 -3.04 14.82 0.13
C VAL A 85 -2.53 14.56 -1.29
N THR A 86 -3.22 13.74 -2.09
CA THR A 86 -2.85 13.51 -3.50
C THR A 86 -2.82 14.79 -4.34
N LEU A 87 -3.72 15.74 -4.06
CA LEU A 87 -3.72 17.03 -4.75
C LEU A 87 -2.43 17.81 -4.47
N ALA A 88 -1.88 17.65 -3.27
CA ALA A 88 -0.62 18.23 -2.88
C ALA A 88 0.57 17.64 -3.65
N HIS A 89 0.60 16.32 -3.84
CA HIS A 89 1.63 15.69 -4.66
C HIS A 89 1.56 16.12 -6.12
N LEU A 90 0.37 16.28 -6.69
CA LEU A 90 0.22 16.77 -8.07
C LEU A 90 0.63 18.23 -8.20
N HIS A 91 0.29 19.07 -7.22
CA HIS A 91 0.78 20.44 -7.16
C HIS A 91 2.31 20.48 -7.11
N GLN A 92 2.94 19.67 -6.26
CA GLN A 92 4.39 19.61 -6.17
C GLN A 92 5.03 19.19 -7.51
N LEU A 93 4.45 18.21 -8.21
CA LEU A 93 4.91 17.79 -9.53
C LEU A 93 4.79 18.92 -10.57
N LEU A 94 3.64 19.61 -10.62
CA LEU A 94 3.36 20.67 -11.58
C LEU A 94 4.10 22.00 -11.33
N HIS A 95 4.57 22.23 -10.11
CA HIS A 95 5.23 23.48 -9.74
C HIS A 95 6.69 23.24 -9.37
N ALA A 96 6.95 22.62 -8.22
CA ALA A 96 8.32 22.47 -7.70
C ALA A 96 9.19 21.57 -8.57
N LYS A 97 8.68 20.42 -9.04
CA LYS A 97 9.46 19.51 -9.90
C LYS A 97 9.54 20.05 -11.34
N GLN A 98 8.44 20.60 -11.86
CA GLN A 98 8.37 21.22 -13.19
C GLN A 98 9.37 22.39 -13.34
N ALA A 99 9.45 23.29 -12.35
CA ALA A 99 10.35 24.44 -12.38
C ALA A 99 11.84 24.05 -12.38
N ARG A 100 12.19 22.92 -11.76
CA ARG A 100 13.58 22.42 -11.76
C ARG A 100 13.97 21.84 -13.11
N ARG A 101 13.09 21.00 -13.68
CA ARG A 101 13.25 20.45 -15.03
C ARG A 101 11.87 20.01 -15.53
N PRO A 102 11.44 20.43 -16.74
CA PRO A 102 10.11 20.12 -17.25
C PRO A 102 9.80 18.63 -17.28
N LEU A 103 8.56 18.28 -16.92
CA LEU A 103 7.93 16.98 -17.14
C LEU A 103 7.15 17.03 -18.45
N ASP A 104 7.17 15.94 -19.20
CA ASP A 104 6.33 15.76 -20.40
C ASP A 104 4.97 15.20 -20.03
N ALA A 105 4.91 14.37 -18.98
CA ALA A 105 3.68 13.76 -18.51
C ALA A 105 3.67 13.57 -17.00
N ILE A 106 2.47 13.55 -16.42
CA ILE A 106 2.21 12.99 -15.09
C ILE A 106 1.33 11.76 -15.27
N TRP A 107 1.82 10.61 -14.81
CA TRP A 107 1.09 9.35 -14.82
C TRP A 107 0.56 9.03 -13.43
N PHE A 108 -0.76 9.10 -13.29
CA PHE A 108 -1.47 8.76 -12.06
C PHE A 108 -2.61 7.77 -12.38
N PRO A 109 -2.31 6.46 -12.54
CA PRO A 109 -3.29 5.48 -12.97
C PRO A 109 -4.41 5.23 -11.95
N CYS A 110 -5.61 4.97 -12.44
CA CYS A 110 -6.75 4.47 -11.65
C CYS A 110 -6.55 2.97 -11.37
N ILE A 111 -5.90 2.62 -10.26
CA ILE A 111 -5.73 1.21 -9.86
C ILE A 111 -7.08 0.71 -9.35
N THR A 112 -7.72 -0.19 -10.11
CA THR A 112 -9.08 -0.69 -9.79
C THR A 112 -9.04 -2.00 -9.01
N HIS A 113 -8.13 -2.90 -9.39
CA HIS A 113 -7.97 -4.24 -8.82
C HIS A 113 -6.49 -4.52 -8.65
N THR A 114 -6.15 -5.31 -7.64
CA THR A 114 -4.77 -5.74 -7.39
C THR A 114 -4.73 -7.18 -6.95
N ALA A 115 -3.72 -7.93 -7.39
CA ALA A 115 -3.55 -9.32 -6.97
C ALA A 115 -3.54 -9.45 -5.44
N SER A 116 -4.15 -10.53 -4.95
CA SER A 116 -4.15 -10.90 -3.53
C SER A 116 -3.43 -12.23 -3.34
N PHE A 117 -2.78 -12.40 -2.20
CA PHE A 117 -2.27 -13.70 -1.75
C PHE A 117 -3.34 -14.52 -0.99
N LEU A 118 -4.50 -13.91 -0.72
CA LEU A 118 -5.57 -14.56 0.03
C LEU A 118 -6.31 -15.59 -0.82
N SER A 119 -6.67 -16.71 -0.20
CA SER A 119 -7.51 -17.74 -0.80
C SER A 119 -8.99 -17.44 -0.55
N HIS A 120 -9.86 -18.01 -1.38
CA HIS A 120 -11.32 -17.99 -1.21
C HIS A 120 -11.95 -16.59 -1.03
N ILE A 121 -11.31 -15.54 -1.54
CA ILE A 121 -11.87 -14.19 -1.53
C ILE A 121 -12.92 -14.01 -2.64
N LEU A 122 -13.95 -13.21 -2.37
CA LEU A 122 -15.01 -12.87 -3.30
C LEU A 122 -14.55 -11.86 -4.36
N GLY A 123 -13.51 -11.06 -4.06
CA GLY A 123 -12.98 -10.09 -5.02
C GLY A 123 -11.68 -9.46 -4.56
N SER A 124 -10.99 -8.84 -5.52
CA SER A 124 -9.69 -8.17 -5.31
C SER A 124 -9.74 -6.67 -5.62
N SER A 125 -10.95 -6.09 -5.54
CA SER A 125 -11.19 -4.69 -5.82
C SER A 125 -10.49 -3.79 -4.80
N THR A 126 -9.95 -2.67 -5.28
CA THR A 126 -9.43 -1.61 -4.41
C THR A 126 -10.55 -0.70 -3.93
N CYS A 127 -10.24 0.20 -3.00
CA CYS A 127 -11.19 1.21 -2.55
C CYS A 127 -11.70 2.07 -3.72
N PRO A 128 -13.03 2.31 -3.87
CA PRO A 128 -13.57 3.18 -4.91
C PRO A 128 -13.02 4.61 -4.85
N VAL A 129 -12.76 5.14 -3.66
CA VAL A 129 -12.12 6.45 -3.48
C VAL A 129 -10.72 6.44 -4.10
N LEU A 130 -9.94 5.38 -3.87
CA LEU A 130 -8.60 5.23 -4.44
C LEU A 130 -8.66 5.15 -5.97
N ALA A 131 -9.52 4.28 -6.50
CA ALA A 131 -9.68 4.10 -7.95
C ALA A 131 -10.18 5.39 -8.64
N GLY A 132 -11.03 6.17 -7.96
CA GLY A 132 -11.57 7.43 -8.46
C GLY A 132 -10.68 8.65 -8.26
N THR A 133 -9.72 8.62 -7.32
CA THR A 133 -8.90 9.79 -6.94
C THR A 133 -8.20 10.43 -8.14
N PRO A 134 -7.61 9.69 -9.11
CA PRO A 134 -7.02 10.32 -10.29
C PRO A 134 -8.01 11.14 -11.13
N LYS A 135 -9.27 10.70 -11.23
CA LYS A 135 -10.32 11.42 -11.96
C LYS A 135 -10.74 12.69 -11.22
N VAL A 136 -10.91 12.59 -9.90
CA VAL A 136 -11.21 13.74 -9.04
C VAL A 136 -10.08 14.76 -9.12
N ALA A 137 -8.83 14.29 -9.08
CA ALA A 137 -7.66 15.12 -9.20
C ALA A 137 -7.58 15.82 -10.57
N ARG A 138 -7.86 15.11 -11.68
CA ARG A 138 -7.98 15.75 -13.00
C ARG A 138 -8.95 16.92 -12.94
N ALA A 139 -10.17 16.68 -12.44
CA ALA A 139 -11.20 17.70 -12.36
C ALA A 139 -10.77 18.90 -11.51
N ALA A 140 -10.11 18.67 -10.37
CA ALA A 140 -9.62 19.75 -9.50
C ALA A 140 -8.60 20.66 -10.21
N PHE A 141 -7.75 20.10 -11.06
CA PHE A 141 -6.71 20.84 -11.78
C PHE A 141 -7.16 21.36 -13.17
N THR A 142 -8.40 21.06 -13.60
CA THR A 142 -8.96 21.54 -14.88
C THR A 142 -10.24 22.36 -14.73
N LYS A 143 -10.85 22.45 -13.54
CA LYS A 143 -12.16 23.11 -13.32
C LYS A 143 -12.21 24.57 -13.78
N GLU A 144 -11.25 25.39 -13.33
CA GLU A 144 -11.20 26.83 -13.66
C GLU A 144 -10.31 27.10 -14.87
N ARG A 145 -9.17 26.40 -14.93
CA ARG A 145 -8.18 26.46 -16.01
C ARG A 145 -7.53 25.09 -16.10
N ASP A 146 -7.22 24.63 -17.30
CA ASP A 146 -6.39 23.43 -17.48
C ASP A 146 -4.94 23.75 -17.09
N ARG A 147 -4.59 23.41 -15.84
CA ARG A 147 -3.25 23.64 -15.29
C ARG A 147 -2.21 22.68 -15.89
N PHE A 148 -2.63 21.51 -16.37
CA PHE A 148 -1.74 20.56 -17.03
C PHE A 148 -1.34 21.08 -18.41
N ALA A 149 -2.32 21.48 -19.22
CA ALA A 149 -2.07 22.07 -20.55
C ALA A 149 -1.27 23.37 -20.44
N ALA A 150 -1.57 24.24 -19.46
CA ALA A 150 -0.82 25.47 -19.22
C ALA A 150 0.66 25.22 -18.86
N ALA A 151 0.98 24.07 -18.26
CA ALA A 151 2.34 23.66 -17.93
C ALA A 151 3.02 22.82 -19.04
N GLY A 152 2.31 22.53 -20.14
CA GLY A 152 2.79 21.65 -21.20
C GLY A 152 2.91 20.18 -20.78
N VAL A 153 2.16 19.75 -19.76
CA VAL A 153 2.26 18.41 -19.16
C VAL A 153 1.03 17.58 -19.54
N ALA A 154 1.22 16.38 -20.07
CA ALA A 154 0.12 15.43 -20.28
C ALA A 154 -0.28 14.73 -18.98
N PHE A 155 -1.54 14.86 -18.54
CA PHE A 155 -2.05 14.10 -17.39
C PHE A 155 -2.69 12.78 -17.85
N ILE A 156 -2.17 11.65 -17.34
CA ILE A 156 -2.55 10.28 -17.76
C ILE A 156 -3.10 9.52 -16.55
N ASP A 157 -4.36 9.11 -16.61
CA ASP A 157 -5.13 8.52 -15.50
C ASP A 157 -6.00 7.34 -15.94
N ARG A 158 -5.48 6.50 -16.84
CA ARG A 158 -6.18 5.32 -17.34
C ARG A 158 -6.30 4.25 -16.26
N ALA A 159 -7.36 3.45 -16.34
CA ALA A 159 -7.63 2.37 -15.41
C ALA A 159 -6.67 1.21 -15.61
N LEU A 160 -6.17 0.66 -14.51
CA LEU A 160 -5.32 -0.52 -14.49
C LEU A 160 -5.95 -1.58 -13.59
N ASN A 161 -5.97 -2.82 -14.07
CA ASN A 161 -6.33 -4.01 -13.33
C ASN A 161 -5.08 -4.89 -13.18
N PHE A 162 -4.54 -4.96 -11.97
CA PHE A 162 -3.35 -5.78 -11.66
C PHE A 162 -3.67 -7.23 -11.30
N GLU A 163 -4.96 -7.60 -11.23
CA GLU A 163 -5.39 -8.98 -11.00
C GLU A 163 -5.35 -9.81 -12.31
N LEU A 164 -5.68 -9.20 -13.45
CA LEU A 164 -5.81 -9.87 -14.74
C LEU A 164 -4.66 -9.49 -15.69
N PRO A 165 -3.58 -10.30 -15.81
CA PRO A 165 -2.37 -9.89 -16.55
C PRO A 165 -2.61 -9.56 -18.02
N ALA A 166 -3.50 -10.28 -18.70
CA ALA A 166 -3.84 -10.02 -20.09
C ALA A 166 -4.58 -8.68 -20.27
N LEU A 167 -5.46 -8.34 -19.33
CA LEU A 167 -6.17 -7.05 -19.33
C LEU A 167 -5.19 -5.91 -19.02
N LEU A 168 -4.29 -6.10 -18.05
CA LEU A 168 -3.26 -5.12 -17.70
C LEU A 168 -2.40 -4.74 -18.91
N ARG A 169 -1.91 -5.74 -19.66
CA ARG A 169 -1.11 -5.52 -20.88
C ARG A 169 -1.86 -4.72 -21.92
N LYS A 170 -3.13 -5.07 -22.18
CA LYS A 170 -4.00 -4.34 -23.11
C LYS A 170 -4.19 -2.89 -22.67
N GLN A 171 -4.53 -2.66 -21.40
CA GLN A 171 -4.74 -1.32 -20.84
C GLN A 171 -3.48 -0.46 -20.91
N LEU A 172 -2.31 -1.04 -20.66
CA LEU A 172 -1.03 -0.36 -20.76
C LEU A 172 -0.66 -0.03 -22.21
N PHE A 173 -0.92 -0.95 -23.14
CA PHE A 173 -0.70 -0.69 -24.57
C PHE A 173 -1.64 0.42 -25.09
N GLU A 174 -2.92 0.41 -24.70
CA GLU A 174 -3.86 1.50 -25.02
C GLU A 174 -3.43 2.84 -24.39
N THR A 175 -2.76 2.79 -23.23
CA THR A 175 -2.29 4.00 -22.55
C THR A 175 -1.02 4.57 -23.20
N TRP A 176 -0.07 3.70 -23.56
CA TRP A 176 1.31 4.08 -23.87
C TRP A 176 1.77 3.74 -25.28
N GLY A 177 1.10 2.84 -26.00
CA GLY A 177 1.45 2.34 -27.34
C GLY A 177 1.81 3.46 -28.30
N GLU A 178 0.82 4.28 -28.63
CA GLU A 178 0.97 5.45 -29.49
C GLU A 178 1.87 6.52 -28.85
N ARG A 179 1.68 6.80 -27.55
CA ARG A 179 2.38 7.89 -26.84
C ARG A 179 3.89 7.72 -26.85
N LEU A 180 4.35 6.48 -26.66
CA LEU A 180 5.75 6.12 -26.59
C LEU A 180 6.28 5.56 -27.93
N GLY A 181 5.39 5.28 -28.89
CA GLY A 181 5.76 4.64 -30.16
C GLY A 181 6.34 3.25 -29.92
N ILE A 182 5.69 2.48 -29.05
CA ILE A 182 6.10 1.12 -28.68
C ILE A 182 5.23 0.10 -29.41
N THR A 183 5.78 -1.09 -29.60
CA THR A 183 5.07 -2.26 -30.14
C THR A 183 4.36 -3.03 -29.02
N GLU A 184 3.42 -3.91 -29.39
CA GLU A 184 2.80 -4.83 -28.42
C GLU A 184 3.84 -5.73 -27.74
N ASP A 185 4.86 -6.19 -28.47
CA ASP A 185 5.95 -7.02 -27.94
C ASP A 185 6.75 -6.30 -26.84
N GLU A 186 7.10 -5.03 -27.08
CA GLU A 186 7.80 -4.19 -26.09
C GLU A 186 6.92 -3.92 -24.87
N ASN A 187 5.62 -3.64 -25.07
CA ASN A 187 4.66 -3.46 -23.98
C ASN A 187 4.54 -4.73 -23.12
N ASP A 188 4.33 -5.87 -23.75
CA ASP A 188 4.14 -7.15 -23.07
C ASP A 188 5.39 -7.57 -22.30
N TRP A 189 6.56 -7.35 -22.91
CA TRP A 189 7.85 -7.56 -22.25
C TRP A 189 8.03 -6.63 -21.05
N ALA A 190 7.74 -5.33 -21.18
CA ALA A 190 7.84 -4.36 -20.10
C ALA A 190 6.84 -4.66 -18.95
N CYS A 191 5.64 -5.14 -19.27
CA CYS A 191 4.67 -5.60 -18.26
C CYS A 191 5.25 -6.78 -17.46
N GLU A 192 5.93 -7.70 -18.12
CA GLU A 192 6.55 -8.85 -17.46
C GLU A 192 7.73 -8.42 -16.57
N GLN A 193 8.57 -7.49 -17.04
CA GLN A 193 9.64 -6.92 -16.21
C GLN A 193 9.07 -6.20 -14.97
N GLY A 194 8.02 -5.40 -15.16
CA GLY A 194 7.31 -4.74 -14.05
C GLY A 194 6.76 -5.73 -13.03
N ARG A 195 6.17 -6.83 -13.48
CA ARG A 195 5.63 -7.89 -12.61
C ARG A 195 6.74 -8.61 -11.85
N ALA A 196 7.85 -8.92 -12.53
CA ALA A 196 9.02 -9.53 -11.92
C ALA A 196 9.65 -8.62 -10.84
N ALA A 197 9.79 -7.32 -11.11
CA ALA A 197 10.31 -6.36 -10.14
C ALA A 197 9.39 -6.21 -8.91
N MET A 198 8.07 -6.19 -9.11
CA MET A 198 7.12 -6.17 -8.00
C MET A 198 7.19 -7.45 -7.16
N ALA A 199 7.32 -8.62 -7.80
CA ALA A 199 7.50 -9.88 -7.10
C ALA A 199 8.81 -9.92 -6.31
N ALA A 200 9.93 -9.50 -6.90
CA ALA A 200 11.24 -9.43 -6.24
C ALA A 200 11.21 -8.47 -5.04
N CYS A 201 10.59 -7.30 -5.18
CA CYS A 201 10.42 -6.36 -4.07
C CYS A 201 9.58 -6.97 -2.93
N ASN A 202 8.48 -7.66 -3.24
CA ASN A 202 7.68 -8.32 -2.22
C ASN A 202 8.41 -9.49 -1.55
N GLN A 203 9.26 -10.22 -2.27
CA GLN A 203 10.09 -11.28 -1.71
C GLN A 203 11.16 -10.72 -0.77
N ASP A 204 11.84 -9.64 -1.15
CA ASP A 204 12.82 -8.95 -0.29
C ASP A 204 12.18 -8.45 1.01
N LEU A 205 11.02 -7.79 0.91
CA LEU A 205 10.27 -7.33 2.09
C LEU A 205 9.88 -8.48 3.02
N GLN A 206 9.44 -9.61 2.48
CA GLN A 206 9.11 -10.79 3.28
C GLN A 206 10.33 -11.44 3.92
N ALA A 207 11.45 -11.51 3.20
CA ALA A 207 12.70 -12.03 3.75
C ALA A 207 13.21 -11.17 4.92
N ARG A 208 13.16 -9.84 4.76
CA ARG A 208 13.50 -8.89 5.82
C ARG A 208 12.54 -8.98 7.00
N GLY A 209 11.24 -9.10 6.74
CA GLY A 209 10.22 -9.27 7.78
C GLY A 209 10.40 -10.57 8.56
N ARG A 210 10.73 -11.67 7.88
CA ARG A 210 11.09 -12.94 8.52
C ARG A 210 12.32 -12.78 9.40
N ALA A 211 13.40 -12.19 8.88
CA ALA A 211 14.62 -11.99 9.65
C ALA A 211 14.37 -11.17 10.92
N LEU A 212 13.53 -10.14 10.84
CA LEU A 212 13.11 -9.30 11.96
C LEU A 212 12.30 -10.08 13.00
N LEU A 213 11.33 -10.89 12.56
CA LEU A 213 10.52 -11.73 13.45
C LEU A 213 11.37 -12.82 14.13
N ASP A 214 12.21 -13.51 13.37
CA ASP A 214 13.12 -14.55 13.89
C ASP A 214 14.13 -13.94 14.88
N GLN A 215 14.61 -12.72 14.62
CA GLN A 215 15.47 -11.99 15.56
C GLN A 215 14.71 -11.60 16.83
N ALA A 216 13.52 -11.04 16.71
CA ALA A 216 12.72 -10.67 17.87
C ALA A 216 12.38 -11.86 18.76
N LEU A 217 12.17 -13.04 18.16
CA LEU A 217 11.98 -14.28 18.89
C LEU A 217 13.23 -14.69 19.69
N ARG A 218 14.42 -14.62 19.06
CA ARG A 218 15.70 -14.93 19.72
C ARG A 218 16.05 -13.94 20.83
N ASP A 219 15.82 -12.65 20.57
CA ASP A 219 16.17 -11.56 21.47
C ASP A 219 15.10 -11.36 22.56
N ASN A 220 14.02 -12.14 22.53
CA ASN A 220 12.86 -12.00 23.39
C ASN A 220 12.30 -10.57 23.42
N ARG A 221 12.03 -10.00 22.23
CA ARG A 221 11.52 -8.64 22.04
C ARG A 221 10.18 -8.65 21.32
N LEU A 222 9.43 -7.57 21.51
CA LEU A 222 8.18 -7.32 20.79
C LEU A 222 8.43 -6.68 19.42
N VAL A 223 7.59 -7.03 18.46
CA VAL A 223 7.51 -6.43 17.12
C VAL A 223 6.17 -5.73 16.98
N LEU A 224 6.18 -4.46 16.59
CA LEU A 224 4.97 -3.71 16.30
C LEU A 224 4.54 -3.95 14.85
N LEU A 225 3.46 -4.69 14.65
CA LEU A 225 2.81 -4.84 13.35
C LEU A 225 1.88 -3.65 13.09
N MET A 226 2.19 -2.87 12.05
CA MET A 226 1.31 -1.84 11.53
C MET A 226 0.20 -2.49 10.68
N LEU A 227 -1.03 -2.50 11.22
CA LEU A 227 -2.23 -2.77 10.44
C LEU A 227 -2.68 -1.48 9.75
N GLY A 228 -2.14 -1.25 8.56
CA GLY A 228 -2.44 -0.08 7.75
C GLY A 228 -2.68 -0.43 6.29
N ARG A 229 -3.09 0.57 5.50
CA ARG A 229 -3.13 0.47 4.04
C ARG A 229 -1.73 0.75 3.47
N PRO A 230 -1.44 0.40 2.20
CA PRO A 230 -0.12 0.64 1.62
C PRO A 230 0.37 2.10 1.72
N TYR A 231 -0.53 3.08 1.73
CA TYR A 231 -0.18 4.48 1.87
C TYR A 231 0.22 4.92 3.28
N HIS A 232 0.00 4.10 4.32
CA HIS A 232 0.51 4.38 5.66
C HIS A 232 2.03 4.11 5.77
N ASP A 233 2.67 3.60 4.72
CA ASP A 233 4.13 3.61 4.57
C ASP A 233 4.67 5.04 4.29
N ASP A 234 3.79 6.04 4.09
CA ASP A 234 4.14 7.45 4.01
C ASP A 234 4.23 8.08 5.42
N PRO A 235 5.40 8.61 5.85
CA PRO A 235 5.55 9.22 7.18
C PRO A 235 4.62 10.41 7.41
N GLY A 236 4.27 11.18 6.37
CA GLY A 236 3.33 12.28 6.52
C GLY A 236 1.87 11.84 6.62
N VAL A 237 1.55 10.61 6.19
CA VAL A 237 0.19 10.06 6.30
C VAL A 237 0.00 9.30 7.61
N ASN A 238 1.04 8.61 8.08
CA ASN A 238 1.03 7.93 9.38
C ASN A 238 1.37 8.86 10.56
N HIS A 239 1.67 10.13 10.31
CA HIS A 239 2.05 11.15 11.30
C HIS A 239 3.30 10.82 12.11
N GLU A 240 4.26 10.17 11.46
CA GLU A 240 5.56 9.76 12.03
C GLU A 240 5.41 8.84 13.27
N VAL A 241 4.24 8.21 13.43
CA VAL A 241 3.95 7.35 14.59
C VAL A 241 4.86 6.13 14.59
N LEU A 242 5.23 5.62 13.42
CA LEU A 242 6.10 4.45 13.29
C LEU A 242 7.51 4.80 13.79
N GLU A 243 8.01 5.96 13.41
CA GLU A 243 9.30 6.52 13.82
C GLU A 243 9.35 6.75 15.33
N GLU A 244 8.27 7.25 15.95
CA GLU A 244 8.17 7.41 17.41
C GLU A 244 8.27 6.05 18.13
N PHE A 245 7.62 4.99 17.62
CA PHE A 245 7.77 3.64 18.17
C PHE A 245 9.17 3.05 17.94
N GLN A 246 9.78 3.29 16.78
CA GLN A 246 11.16 2.87 16.51
C GLN A 246 12.16 3.56 17.44
N ALA A 247 11.96 4.84 17.74
CA ALA A 247 12.77 5.59 18.70
C ALA A 247 12.68 5.02 20.13
N LEU A 248 11.55 4.42 20.48
CA LEU A 248 11.33 3.68 21.74
C LEU A 248 11.86 2.24 21.68
N GLY A 249 12.49 1.83 20.58
CA GLY A 249 13.10 0.51 20.44
C GLY A 249 12.16 -0.60 19.97
N TYR A 250 10.97 -0.28 19.46
CA TYR A 250 10.07 -1.27 18.87
C TYR A 250 10.36 -1.42 17.38
N PRO A 251 10.88 -2.58 16.91
CA PRO A 251 10.95 -2.85 15.48
C PRO A 251 9.54 -2.88 14.89
N VAL A 252 9.36 -2.22 13.75
CA VAL A 252 8.06 -2.09 13.08
C VAL A 252 8.03 -2.98 11.85
N LEU A 253 6.94 -3.73 11.70
CA LEU A 253 6.65 -4.58 10.56
C LEU A 253 5.41 -4.04 9.84
N SER A 254 5.47 -3.90 8.51
CA SER A 254 4.27 -3.63 7.72
C SER A 254 3.63 -4.95 7.25
N LEU A 255 2.33 -4.89 6.95
CA LEU A 255 1.57 -6.05 6.45
C LEU A 255 2.23 -6.77 5.26
N ARG A 256 2.85 -5.99 4.36
CA ARG A 256 3.52 -6.51 3.16
C ARG A 256 4.78 -7.31 3.48
N ALA A 257 5.42 -7.02 4.61
CA ALA A 257 6.63 -7.70 5.05
C ALA A 257 6.35 -8.98 5.86
N ILE A 258 5.11 -9.27 6.25
CA ILE A 258 4.77 -10.57 6.86
C ILE A 258 5.09 -11.69 5.83
N PRO A 259 5.82 -12.74 6.20
CA PRO A 259 6.11 -13.86 5.30
C PRO A 259 4.83 -14.56 4.81
N LYS A 260 4.81 -14.96 3.53
CA LYS A 260 3.66 -15.63 2.89
C LYS A 260 3.98 -17.08 2.48
N ASP A 261 4.97 -17.69 3.12
CA ASP A 261 5.25 -19.12 2.96
C ASP A 261 4.25 -19.93 3.81
N PRO A 262 3.40 -20.79 3.20
CA PRO A 262 2.45 -21.61 3.94
C PRO A 262 3.10 -22.47 5.01
N ALA A 263 4.27 -23.08 4.72
CA ALA A 263 4.94 -23.96 5.67
C ALA A 263 5.42 -23.21 6.92
N TRP A 264 5.77 -21.93 6.77
CA TRP A 264 6.13 -21.06 7.88
C TRP A 264 4.91 -20.58 8.69
N LEU A 265 3.76 -20.38 8.02
CA LEU A 265 2.52 -19.91 8.65
C LEU A 265 1.71 -21.03 9.32
N GLU A 266 1.73 -22.24 8.79
CA GLU A 266 0.95 -23.39 9.26
C GLU A 266 1.04 -23.63 10.79
N PRO A 267 2.21 -23.57 11.43
CA PRO A 267 2.30 -23.73 12.88
C PRO A 267 1.46 -22.70 13.67
N LEU A 268 1.35 -21.47 13.18
CA LEU A 268 0.59 -20.40 13.83
C LEU A 268 -0.93 -20.62 13.69
N PHE A 269 -1.38 -21.26 12.61
CA PHE A 269 -2.79 -21.48 12.29
C PHE A 269 -3.27 -22.92 12.53
N ARG A 270 -2.44 -23.75 13.16
CA ARG A 270 -2.63 -25.20 13.31
C ARG A 270 -4.00 -25.60 13.87
N ASP A 271 -4.46 -24.92 14.92
CA ASP A 271 -5.70 -25.29 15.61
C ASP A 271 -6.94 -24.98 14.77
N ASP A 272 -6.91 -23.89 14.00
CA ASP A 272 -7.99 -23.54 13.07
C ASP A 272 -8.04 -24.52 11.88
N LEU A 273 -6.88 -24.93 11.37
CA LEU A 273 -6.77 -25.93 10.31
C LEU A 273 -7.30 -27.29 10.78
N ARG A 274 -6.90 -27.74 11.97
CA ARG A 274 -7.34 -29.02 12.55
C ARG A 274 -8.83 -29.06 12.87
N SER A 275 -9.39 -27.94 13.33
CA SER A 275 -10.82 -27.82 13.60
C SER A 275 -11.68 -27.66 12.33
N GLY A 276 -11.05 -27.46 11.17
CA GLY A 276 -11.76 -27.18 9.91
C GLY A 276 -12.41 -25.80 9.87
N ARG A 277 -12.04 -24.89 10.79
CA ARG A 277 -12.55 -23.51 10.82
C ARG A 277 -12.11 -22.73 9.57
N ILE A 278 -10.90 -23.01 9.09
CA ILE A 278 -10.32 -22.42 7.88
C ILE A 278 -9.87 -23.52 6.93
N ALA A 279 -9.97 -23.27 5.62
CA ALA A 279 -9.51 -24.22 4.61
C ALA A 279 -7.99 -24.22 4.44
N ASP A 280 -7.35 -23.05 4.59
CA ASP A 280 -5.90 -22.86 4.54
C ASP A 280 -5.48 -21.59 5.32
N VAL A 281 -4.17 -21.35 5.47
CA VAL A 281 -3.61 -20.24 6.27
C VAL A 281 -3.94 -18.84 5.73
N PHE A 282 -4.45 -18.72 4.52
CA PHE A 282 -4.87 -17.48 3.88
C PHE A 282 -6.38 -17.28 3.85
N ASP A 283 -7.16 -18.24 4.37
CA ASP A 283 -8.61 -18.15 4.45
C ASP A 283 -9.03 -17.24 5.61
N ILE A 284 -9.94 -16.31 5.31
CA ILE A 284 -10.51 -15.35 6.27
C ILE A 284 -12.03 -15.41 6.35
N ARG A 285 -12.69 -16.33 5.64
CA ARG A 285 -14.16 -16.39 5.58
C ARG A 285 -14.82 -16.71 6.91
N ASP A 286 -14.08 -17.32 7.83
CA ASP A 286 -14.50 -17.57 9.20
C ASP A 286 -14.80 -16.29 10.00
N VAL A 287 -14.15 -15.18 9.64
CA VAL A 287 -14.31 -13.88 10.32
C VAL A 287 -14.81 -12.76 9.41
N TRP A 288 -14.60 -12.87 8.09
CA TRP A 288 -15.00 -11.87 7.11
C TRP A 288 -15.49 -12.53 5.81
N PRO A 289 -16.77 -12.94 5.75
CA PRO A 289 -17.38 -13.53 4.56
C PRO A 289 -17.42 -12.56 3.37
N GLU A 290 -17.66 -11.26 3.59
CA GLU A 290 -17.82 -10.24 2.56
C GLU A 290 -16.49 -9.62 2.09
N ASN A 291 -15.49 -10.44 1.78
CA ASN A 291 -14.10 -10.05 1.46
C ASN A 291 -13.89 -9.54 0.02
N TYR A 292 -14.71 -8.60 -0.46
CA TYR A 292 -14.60 -8.04 -1.82
C TYR A 292 -13.42 -7.07 -2.02
N SER A 293 -12.96 -6.42 -0.94
CA SER A 293 -11.88 -5.44 -1.01
C SER A 293 -10.55 -6.05 -0.60
N VAL A 294 -9.58 -6.04 -1.52
CA VAL A 294 -8.25 -6.63 -1.32
C VAL A 294 -7.51 -6.01 -0.12
N ASN A 295 -7.55 -4.69 0.03
CA ASN A 295 -6.82 -4.00 1.09
C ASN A 295 -7.43 -4.30 2.47
N SER A 296 -8.77 -4.32 2.58
CA SER A 296 -9.45 -4.64 3.84
C SER A 296 -9.29 -6.12 4.20
N ALA A 297 -9.44 -7.02 3.22
CA ALA A 297 -9.24 -8.46 3.41
C ALA A 297 -7.83 -8.78 3.91
N GLN A 298 -6.81 -8.17 3.30
CA GLN A 298 -5.42 -8.33 3.75
C GLN A 298 -5.22 -7.83 5.18
N LYS A 299 -5.80 -6.67 5.53
CA LYS A 299 -5.73 -6.11 6.89
C LYS A 299 -6.37 -7.03 7.93
N VAL A 300 -7.52 -7.63 7.61
CA VAL A 300 -8.18 -8.66 8.44
C VAL A 300 -7.29 -9.90 8.60
N TRP A 301 -6.71 -10.40 7.51
CA TRP A 301 -5.78 -11.54 7.58
C TRP A 301 -4.56 -11.24 8.48
N ALA A 302 -4.01 -10.04 8.38
CA ALA A 302 -2.88 -9.63 9.23
C ALA A 302 -3.26 -9.52 10.72
N ALA A 303 -4.50 -9.14 11.04
CA ALA A 303 -5.00 -9.22 12.41
C ALA A 303 -5.09 -10.68 12.90
N LYS A 304 -5.52 -11.63 12.04
CA LYS A 304 -5.49 -13.07 12.37
C LYS A 304 -4.06 -13.56 12.62
N PHE A 305 -3.10 -13.11 11.80
CA PHE A 305 -1.68 -13.43 12.01
C PHE A 305 -1.17 -12.90 13.36
N ALA A 306 -1.42 -11.62 13.68
CA ALA A 306 -1.00 -11.02 14.95
C ALA A 306 -1.59 -11.76 16.16
N ALA A 307 -2.88 -12.12 16.08
CA ALA A 307 -3.60 -12.89 17.10
C ALA A 307 -3.00 -14.28 17.40
N ARG A 308 -2.07 -14.77 16.56
CA ARG A 308 -1.44 -16.09 16.67
C ARG A 308 0.06 -16.01 16.91
N HIS A 309 0.64 -14.81 17.04
CA HIS A 309 2.09 -14.64 17.14
C HIS A 309 2.46 -13.93 18.45
N SER A 310 3.10 -14.66 19.38
CA SER A 310 3.36 -14.21 20.76
C SER A 310 4.24 -12.97 20.91
N HIS A 311 5.10 -12.68 19.93
CA HIS A 311 5.96 -11.49 19.93
C HIS A 311 5.43 -10.33 19.08
N VAL A 312 4.20 -10.43 18.54
CA VAL A 312 3.62 -9.37 17.71
C VAL A 312 2.57 -8.61 18.50
N VAL A 313 2.72 -7.28 18.50
CA VAL A 313 1.74 -6.33 19.02
C VAL A 313 1.26 -5.45 17.88
N VAL A 314 0.09 -4.84 18.01
CA VAL A 314 -0.55 -4.17 16.87
C VAL A 314 -0.63 -2.67 17.05
N LEU A 315 -0.28 -1.94 15.97
CA LEU A 315 -0.71 -0.58 15.75
C LEU A 315 -1.71 -0.57 14.59
N ASP A 316 -2.99 -0.37 14.88
CA ASP A 316 -4.04 -0.30 13.87
C ASP A 316 -4.28 1.13 13.41
N LEU A 317 -3.81 1.43 12.20
CA LEU A 317 -3.91 2.74 11.59
C LEU A 317 -5.10 2.83 10.64
N SER A 318 -5.85 3.91 10.78
CA SER A 318 -6.83 4.34 9.79
C SER A 318 -6.85 5.85 9.66
N SER A 319 -7.00 6.29 8.42
CA SER A 319 -7.18 7.70 8.12
C SER A 319 -8.63 8.12 8.32
N PHE A 320 -8.85 9.33 8.81
CA PHE A 320 -10.18 9.89 8.97
C PHE A 320 -10.98 9.81 7.65
N LYS A 321 -12.29 9.49 7.76
CA LYS A 321 -13.19 9.19 6.63
C LYS A 321 -12.81 7.99 5.75
N CYS A 322 -12.01 7.03 6.24
CA CYS A 322 -11.79 5.79 5.50
C CYS A 322 -12.99 4.83 5.57
N GLY A 323 -13.93 4.96 4.62
CA GLY A 323 -15.15 4.14 4.59
C GLY A 323 -14.92 2.63 4.41
N GLN A 324 -13.78 2.22 3.85
CA GLN A 324 -13.42 0.80 3.69
C GLN A 324 -12.81 0.19 4.95
N ASP A 325 -12.29 1.00 5.88
CA ASP A 325 -11.79 0.54 7.18
C ASP A 325 -12.91 0.51 8.22
N ALA A 326 -13.89 1.41 8.13
CA ALA A 326 -15.05 1.49 9.04
C ALA A 326 -15.72 0.14 9.37
N PRO A 327 -16.04 -0.74 8.40
CA PRO A 327 -16.66 -2.02 8.72
C PRO A 327 -15.67 -3.02 9.35
N THR A 328 -14.35 -2.81 9.22
CA THR A 328 -13.31 -3.70 9.77
C THR A 328 -12.94 -3.40 11.22
N TYR A 329 -13.18 -2.19 11.74
CA TYR A 329 -12.73 -1.77 13.08
C TYR A 329 -13.21 -2.72 14.18
N GLY A 330 -14.54 -2.90 14.29
CA GLY A 330 -15.12 -3.76 15.31
C GLY A 330 -14.75 -5.23 15.13
N LEU A 331 -14.42 -5.68 13.91
CA LEU A 331 -13.93 -7.03 13.68
C LEU A 331 -12.49 -7.19 14.17
N ILE A 332 -11.59 -6.30 13.75
CA ILE A 332 -10.17 -6.35 14.11
C ILE A 332 -10.01 -6.22 15.63
N ASP A 333 -10.74 -5.29 16.25
CA ASP A 333 -10.76 -5.14 17.71
C ASP A 333 -11.18 -6.44 18.42
N LYS A 334 -12.20 -7.14 17.91
CA LYS A 334 -12.63 -8.44 18.46
C LYS A 334 -11.57 -9.52 18.29
N ILE A 335 -10.94 -9.63 17.11
CA ILE A 335 -9.87 -10.60 16.85
C ILE A 335 -8.71 -10.41 17.84
N LEU A 336 -8.26 -9.16 18.01
CA LEU A 336 -7.12 -8.83 18.88
C LEU A 336 -7.49 -8.94 20.36
N ALA A 337 -8.69 -8.50 20.76
CA ALA A 337 -9.15 -8.61 22.14
C ALA A 337 -9.37 -10.07 22.57
N THR A 338 -9.97 -10.92 21.72
CA THR A 338 -10.20 -12.33 22.02
C THR A 338 -8.88 -13.09 22.17
N SER A 339 -7.87 -12.77 21.36
CA SER A 339 -6.52 -13.36 21.46
C SER A 339 -5.65 -12.73 22.55
N ARG A 340 -6.15 -11.68 23.23
CA ARG A 340 -5.39 -10.87 24.20
C ARG A 340 -4.11 -10.26 23.61
N THR A 341 -4.07 -10.03 22.30
CA THR A 341 -2.96 -9.35 21.63
C THR A 341 -2.99 -7.87 22.02
N PRO A 342 -1.92 -7.29 22.59
CA PRO A 342 -1.87 -5.85 22.85
C PRO A 342 -1.99 -5.04 21.56
N PHE A 343 -2.85 -4.01 21.56
CA PHE A 343 -3.03 -3.16 20.39
C PHE A 343 -3.34 -1.71 20.74
N LEU A 344 -2.88 -0.80 19.88
CA LEU A 344 -3.27 0.61 19.86
C LEU A 344 -3.99 0.92 18.56
N THR A 345 -5.18 1.51 18.64
CA THR A 345 -5.90 2.00 17.46
C THR A 345 -5.65 3.50 17.30
N LEU A 346 -5.33 3.93 16.08
CA LEU A 346 -5.28 5.34 15.65
C LEU A 346 -6.13 5.46 14.37
N HIS A 347 -7.44 5.64 14.54
CA HIS A 347 -8.39 5.71 13.42
C HIS A 347 -8.76 7.15 12.98
N ASP A 348 -8.04 8.11 13.55
CA ASP A 348 -8.29 9.54 13.47
C ASP A 348 -7.15 10.30 12.76
N LEU A 349 -6.32 9.60 11.95
CA LEU A 349 -5.24 10.25 11.21
C LEU A 349 -5.82 11.18 10.13
N ASP A 350 -5.67 12.49 10.32
CA ASP A 350 -6.13 13.51 9.37
C ASP A 350 -5.10 14.63 9.18
N ALA A 351 -5.34 15.50 8.20
CA ALA A 351 -4.48 16.61 7.80
C ALA A 351 -4.08 17.57 8.93
N ASN A 352 -4.86 17.65 10.02
CA ASN A 352 -4.58 18.53 11.15
C ASN A 352 -3.42 18.05 12.03
N LYS A 353 -2.98 16.79 11.91
CA LYS A 353 -1.87 16.16 12.64
C LYS A 353 -1.76 16.61 14.12
N PRO A 354 -2.59 16.07 15.03
CA PRO A 354 -2.55 16.42 16.44
C PRO A 354 -1.34 15.77 17.16
N GLY A 355 -0.12 16.24 16.86
CA GLY A 355 1.13 15.60 17.26
C GLY A 355 1.29 15.39 18.77
N GLY A 356 0.84 16.36 19.60
CA GLY A 356 0.86 16.21 21.06
C GLY A 356 0.02 15.04 21.57
N SER A 357 -1.20 14.88 21.03
CA SER A 357 -2.10 13.77 21.39
C SER A 357 -1.53 12.41 20.95
N ILE A 358 -0.98 12.35 19.74
CA ILE A 358 -0.35 11.13 19.21
C ILE A 358 0.83 10.71 20.10
N LYS A 359 1.71 11.64 20.48
CA LYS A 359 2.87 11.34 21.36
C LYS A 359 2.46 10.80 22.71
N ILE A 360 1.40 11.33 23.32
CA ILE A 360 0.87 10.82 24.60
C ILE A 360 0.34 9.39 24.44
N ARG A 361 -0.40 9.10 23.35
CA ARG A 361 -0.92 7.75 23.07
C ARG A 361 0.19 6.73 22.82
N VAL A 362 1.21 7.11 22.04
CA VAL A 362 2.39 6.27 21.79
C VAL A 362 3.12 5.94 23.09
N ARG A 363 3.43 6.95 23.92
CA ARG A 363 4.11 6.74 25.21
C ARG A 363 3.31 5.90 26.18
N THR A 364 2.00 6.15 26.28
CA THR A 364 1.10 5.36 27.13
C THR A 364 1.07 3.89 26.68
N PHE A 365 1.02 3.64 25.37
CA PHE A 365 1.03 2.28 24.85
C PHE A 365 2.37 1.59 25.06
N ALA A 366 3.50 2.26 24.79
CA ALA A 366 4.83 1.73 25.05
C ALA A 366 5.01 1.33 26.53
N TYR A 367 4.58 2.18 27.46
CA TYR A 367 4.59 1.86 28.88
C TYR A 367 3.72 0.64 29.25
N ALA A 368 2.56 0.50 28.60
CA ALA A 368 1.71 -0.69 28.76
C ALA A 368 2.37 -1.95 28.21
N LEU A 369 3.11 -1.84 27.10
CA LEU A 369 3.87 -2.95 26.51
C LEU A 369 5.02 -3.41 27.40
N GLU A 370 5.77 -2.49 28.01
CA GLU A 370 6.83 -2.81 28.98
C GLU A 370 6.29 -3.67 30.13
N ARG A 371 5.19 -3.21 30.75
CA ARG A 371 4.52 -3.94 31.85
C ARG A 371 3.94 -5.28 31.42
N TYR A 372 3.39 -5.35 30.21
CA TYR A 372 2.90 -6.60 29.64
C TYR A 372 4.05 -7.62 29.51
N TRP A 373 5.22 -7.16 29.03
CA TRP A 373 6.39 -8.00 28.86
C TRP A 373 7.01 -8.47 30.17
N GLU A 374 7.13 -7.58 31.16
CA GLU A 374 7.60 -7.93 32.51
C GLU A 374 6.76 -9.04 33.15
N ARG A 375 5.44 -9.00 32.98
CA ARG A 375 4.51 -9.99 33.53
C ARG A 375 4.59 -11.35 32.83
N LEU A 376 4.80 -11.35 31.51
CA LEU A 376 5.07 -12.59 30.76
C LEU A 376 6.38 -13.22 31.24
N ALA A 377 7.40 -12.41 31.49
CA ALA A 377 8.68 -12.89 32.02
C ALA A 377 8.60 -13.42 33.46
N SER A 378 7.69 -12.88 34.29
CA SER A 378 7.53 -13.27 35.69
C SER A 378 6.59 -14.47 35.92
N GLY A 379 6.10 -15.14 34.87
CA GLY A 379 5.27 -16.35 34.97
C GLY A 379 3.85 -16.16 35.55
N GLY A 380 3.35 -14.91 35.59
CA GLY A 380 2.09 -14.56 36.25
C GLY A 380 0.85 -14.91 35.43
N GLY A 381 0.24 -16.06 35.71
CA GLY A 381 -1.05 -16.51 35.16
C GLY A 381 -2.29 -15.83 35.74
N GLU A 382 -2.29 -14.50 35.91
CA GLU A 382 -3.51 -13.74 36.24
C GLU A 382 -4.04 -12.96 35.02
N GLU A 383 -5.37 -12.87 34.92
CA GLU A 383 -6.11 -12.31 33.79
C GLU A 383 -5.58 -10.93 33.35
N VAL A 384 -4.96 -10.89 32.17
CA VAL A 384 -4.53 -9.65 31.53
C VAL A 384 -5.77 -8.92 31.01
N ALA A 385 -6.13 -7.82 31.65
CA ALA A 385 -6.93 -6.78 31.00
C ALA A 385 -6.09 -6.20 29.85
N VAL A 386 -6.43 -6.59 28.61
CA VAL A 386 -5.84 -6.03 27.39
C VAL A 386 -5.99 -4.50 27.46
N PRO A 387 -4.92 -3.71 27.24
CA PRO A 387 -5.03 -2.26 27.16
C PRO A 387 -5.96 -1.89 26.00
N ARG A 388 -7.24 -1.67 26.29
CA ARG A 388 -8.23 -1.19 25.31
C ARG A 388 -8.15 0.32 25.28
N HIS A 389 -7.25 0.87 24.46
CA HIS A 389 -7.33 2.28 24.09
C HIS A 389 -8.20 2.43 22.84
N THR A 390 -9.50 2.14 22.98
CA THR A 390 -10.49 2.50 21.97
C THR A 390 -10.93 3.94 22.22
N ALA A 391 -10.51 4.87 21.36
CA ALA A 391 -11.00 6.24 21.38
C ALA A 391 -12.41 6.28 20.74
N GLY A 392 -13.44 6.10 21.55
CA GLY A 392 -14.79 6.54 21.21
C GLY A 392 -14.98 7.96 21.75
N GLY A 393 -14.95 8.94 20.85
CA GLY A 393 -15.28 10.34 21.08
C GLY A 393 -15.77 10.96 19.79
#